data_AF-A0A960HFA3-F1
#
_entry.id   AF-A0A960HFA3-F1
#
_cell.length_a   1.000
_cell.length_b   1.000
_cell.length_c   1.000
_cell.angle_alpha   90.00
_cell.angle_beta   90.00
_cell.angle_gamma   90.00
#
_symmetry.space_group_name_H-M   'P 1'
#
loop_
_entity.id
_entity.type
_entity.pdbx_description
1 polymer ?
#
loop_
_entity_poly.entity_id
_entity_poly.type
_entity_poly.pdbx_seq_one_letter_code
_entity_poly.pdbx_strand_id
1 'polypeptide(L)'
;AVGEERFEAQYWRANIDPNERYVPSPPGSLGARPQAWESGFPNLVLASDWIYTGLNIGSFEAAVMSGMLAAHALTGLPTLDDISGYRFGQPL
;
A
#
# COMPACT_ATOMS: atom_id res chain seq x y z
N ALA A 1 -30.05 9.49 -16.17
CA ALA A 1 -30.57 8.79 -14.99
C ALA A 1 -30.17 9.53 -13.72
N VAL A 2 -31.02 9.54 -12.70
CA VAL A 2 -30.76 10.08 -11.35
C VAL A 2 -30.98 8.98 -10.31
N GLY A 3 -30.29 9.04 -9.17
CA GLY A 3 -30.45 8.04 -8.11
C GLY A 3 -30.08 6.61 -8.56
N GLU A 4 -30.91 5.64 -8.17
CA GLU A 4 -30.72 4.20 -8.41
C GLU A 4 -30.62 3.86 -9.90
N GLU A 5 -31.36 4.54 -10.79
CA GLU A 5 -31.33 4.30 -12.23
C GLU A 5 -29.94 4.51 -12.86
N ARG A 6 -29.02 5.24 -12.21
CA ARG A 6 -27.63 5.38 -12.71
C ARG A 6 -26.81 4.10 -12.55
N PHE A 7 -27.24 3.18 -11.69
CA PHE A 7 -26.54 1.94 -11.44
C PHE A 7 -26.58 1.02 -12.66
N GLU A 8 -27.69 1.02 -13.41
CA GLU A 8 -27.88 0.24 -14.65
C GLU A 8 -26.90 0.61 -15.77
N ALA A 9 -26.37 1.84 -15.75
CA ALA A 9 -25.38 2.30 -16.73
C ALA A 9 -23.93 2.03 -16.32
N GLN A 10 -23.71 1.46 -15.13
CA GLN A 10 -22.38 1.15 -14.60
C GLN A 10 -22.09 -0.34 -14.74
N TYR A 11 -20.83 -0.66 -15.01
CA TYR A 11 -20.34 -2.02 -14.89
C TYR A 11 -20.09 -2.35 -13.43
N TRP A 12 -20.75 -3.36 -12.90
CA TRP A 12 -20.50 -3.90 -11.57
C TRP A 12 -20.38 -5.42 -11.65
N ARG A 13 -19.46 -5.97 -10.86
CA ARG A 13 -19.36 -7.40 -10.60
C ARG A 13 -18.87 -7.63 -9.17
N ALA A 14 -19.17 -8.80 -8.62
CA ALA A 14 -18.53 -9.24 -7.39
C ALA A 14 -17.08 -9.67 -7.70
N ASN A 15 -16.13 -9.21 -6.88
CA ASN A 15 -14.74 -9.66 -6.94
C ASN A 15 -14.62 -11.03 -6.23
N ILE A 16 -14.88 -12.11 -6.97
CA ILE A 16 -14.92 -13.48 -6.42
C ILE A 16 -13.63 -14.24 -6.66
N ASP A 17 -12.90 -13.94 -7.74
CA ASP A 17 -11.69 -14.66 -8.08
C ASP A 17 -10.52 -14.24 -7.16
N PRO A 18 -9.59 -15.14 -6.80
CA PRO A 18 -8.53 -14.85 -5.85
C PRO A 18 -7.65 -13.63 -6.22
N ASN A 19 -7.40 -13.42 -7.52
CA ASN A 19 -6.65 -12.28 -8.05
C ASN A 19 -7.42 -10.95 -7.94
N GLU A 20 -8.76 -10.99 -7.86
CA GLU A 20 -9.62 -9.81 -7.74
C GLU A 20 -9.69 -9.28 -6.30
N ARG A 21 -9.15 -10.04 -5.35
CA ARG A 21 -8.98 -9.63 -3.94
C ARG A 21 -7.70 -8.82 -3.70
N TYR A 22 -7.08 -8.35 -4.77
CA TYR A 22 -5.96 -7.41 -4.71
C TYR A 22 -6.36 -6.16 -3.89
N VAL A 23 -5.42 -5.63 -3.09
CA VAL A 23 -5.69 -4.48 -2.20
C VAL A 23 -5.62 -3.17 -2.98
N PRO A 24 -6.76 -2.50 -3.25
CA PRO A 24 -6.75 -1.27 -4.04
C PRO A 24 -6.21 -0.07 -3.22
N SER A 25 -6.00 1.05 -3.91
CA SER A 25 -5.61 2.34 -3.29
C SER A 25 -6.70 3.40 -3.50
N PRO A 26 -7.93 3.21 -3.00
CA PRO A 26 -8.98 4.20 -3.16
C PRO A 26 -8.63 5.51 -2.43
N PRO A 27 -9.16 6.66 -2.90
CA PRO A 27 -8.93 7.94 -2.24
C PRO A 27 -9.25 7.89 -0.73
N GLY A 28 -8.34 8.40 0.10
CA GLY A 28 -8.51 8.48 1.55
C GLY A 28 -8.20 7.21 2.34
N SER A 29 -7.81 6.09 1.70
CA SER A 29 -7.53 4.83 2.42
C SER A 29 -6.08 4.64 2.87
N LEU A 30 -5.19 5.59 2.57
CA LEU A 30 -3.75 5.46 2.84
C LEU A 30 -3.45 5.22 4.33
N GLY A 31 -4.21 5.82 5.24
CA GLY A 31 -4.03 5.65 6.68
C GLY A 31 -4.33 4.25 7.20
N ALA A 32 -4.94 3.36 6.40
CA ALA A 32 -5.16 1.97 6.76
C ALA A 32 -3.98 1.05 6.39
N ARG A 33 -2.97 1.57 5.68
CA ARG A 33 -1.79 0.79 5.28
C ARG A 33 -0.76 0.81 6.41
N PRO A 34 -0.40 -0.35 7.00
CA PRO A 34 0.60 -0.37 8.06
C PRO A 34 1.99 -0.06 7.49
N GLN A 35 2.88 0.47 8.31
CA GLN A 35 4.29 0.61 8.00
C GLN A 35 5.00 -0.75 8.17
N ALA A 36 6.22 -0.87 7.64
CA ALA A 36 6.98 -2.14 7.66
C ALA A 36 7.24 -2.68 9.09
N TRP A 37 7.29 -1.79 10.09
CA TRP A 37 7.50 -2.11 11.51
C TRP A 37 6.21 -2.20 12.35
N GLU A 38 5.03 -2.08 11.73
CA GLU A 38 3.74 -2.07 12.44
C GLU A 38 3.03 -3.44 12.41
N SER A 39 3.81 -4.53 12.47
CA SER A 39 3.24 -5.89 12.51
C SER A 39 2.55 -6.23 13.84
N GLY A 40 2.88 -5.49 14.91
CA GLY A 40 2.46 -5.79 16.28
C GLY A 40 3.32 -6.85 16.98
N PHE A 41 4.33 -7.43 16.32
CA PHE A 41 5.25 -8.40 16.89
C PHE A 41 6.70 -7.90 16.84
N PRO A 42 7.51 -8.10 17.91
CA PRO A 42 8.86 -7.56 17.99
C PRO A 42 9.85 -8.19 17.01
N ASN A 43 9.52 -9.35 16.44
CA ASN A 43 10.39 -10.15 15.58
C ASN A 43 9.78 -10.40 14.19
N LEU A 44 8.79 -9.58 13.78
CA LEU A 44 8.16 -9.67 12.46
C LEU A 44 8.13 -8.29 11.81
N VAL A 45 8.62 -8.23 10.56
CA VAL A 45 8.52 -7.05 9.70
C VAL A 45 7.67 -7.38 8.48
N LEU A 46 6.98 -6.37 7.95
CA LEU A 46 6.08 -6.52 6.81
C LEU A 46 6.78 -6.08 5.52
N ALA A 47 6.56 -6.82 4.43
CA ALA A 47 6.99 -6.46 3.09
C ALA A 47 5.90 -6.84 2.09
N SER A 48 5.33 -5.85 1.41
CA SER A 48 4.38 -6.03 0.31
C SER A 48 4.02 -4.67 -0.35
N ASP A 49 3.34 -4.68 -1.49
CA ASP A 49 2.81 -3.46 -2.12
C ASP A 49 1.55 -2.92 -1.43
N TRP A 50 0.90 -3.69 -0.54
CA TRP A 50 -0.25 -3.26 0.24
C TRP A 50 0.10 -2.53 1.55
N ILE A 51 1.37 -2.51 1.97
CA ILE A 51 1.83 -1.71 3.12
C ILE A 51 2.06 -0.24 2.72
N TYR A 52 2.40 0.62 3.68
CA TYR A 52 2.75 2.01 3.41
C TYR A 52 4.16 2.08 2.80
N THR A 53 4.26 2.55 1.56
CA THR A 53 5.52 2.64 0.81
C THR A 53 5.83 4.06 0.34
N GLY A 54 4.98 5.04 0.62
CA GLY A 54 5.05 6.40 0.04
C GLY A 54 4.39 6.46 -1.35
N LEU A 55 4.75 5.53 -2.25
CA LEU A 55 4.07 5.38 -3.55
C LEU A 55 2.64 4.81 -3.38
N ASN A 56 2.46 3.84 -2.49
CA ASN A 56 1.15 3.33 -2.04
C ASN A 56 0.21 2.85 -3.17
N ILE A 57 0.74 2.30 -4.26
CA ILE A 57 -0.02 1.69 -5.35
C ILE A 57 0.47 0.25 -5.60
N GLY A 58 -0.41 -0.59 -6.15
CA GLY A 58 -0.03 -1.92 -6.64
C GLY A 58 0.92 -1.84 -7.81
N SER A 59 2.18 -2.13 -7.55
CA SER A 59 3.25 -1.97 -8.53
C SER A 59 4.48 -2.75 -8.11
N PHE A 60 5.33 -3.06 -9.09
CA PHE A 60 6.62 -3.68 -8.83
C PHE A 60 7.51 -2.75 -7.98
N GLU A 61 7.45 -1.45 -8.26
CA GLU A 61 8.18 -0.40 -7.55
C GLU A 61 7.79 -0.37 -6.08
N ALA A 62 6.49 -0.38 -5.76
CA ALA A 62 6.03 -0.44 -4.37
C ALA A 62 6.48 -1.72 -3.66
N ALA A 63 6.46 -2.88 -4.36
CA ALA A 63 6.96 -4.13 -3.78
C ALA A 63 8.46 -4.03 -3.45
N VAL A 64 9.28 -3.48 -4.35
CA VAL A 64 10.72 -3.25 -4.10
C VAL A 64 10.95 -2.28 -2.93
N MET A 65 10.25 -1.14 -2.93
CA MET A 65 10.32 -0.16 -1.84
C MET A 65 9.95 -0.77 -0.49
N SER A 66 8.91 -1.64 -0.46
CA SER A 66 8.51 -2.34 0.77
C SER A 66 9.61 -3.27 1.30
N GLY A 67 10.35 -3.92 0.42
CA GLY A 67 11.51 -4.74 0.80
C GLY A 67 12.63 -3.92 1.41
N MET A 68 12.89 -2.73 0.84
CA MET A 68 13.87 -1.77 1.40
C MET A 68 13.42 -1.26 2.78
N LEU A 69 12.11 -0.99 2.96
CA LEU A 69 11.56 -0.60 4.26
C LEU A 69 11.64 -1.72 5.30
N ALA A 70 11.42 -2.97 4.90
CA ALA A 70 11.62 -4.11 5.79
C ALA A 70 13.10 -4.28 6.17
N ALA A 71 14.02 -4.10 5.22
CA ALA A 71 15.45 -4.10 5.50
C ALA A 71 15.86 -2.97 6.46
N HIS A 72 15.30 -1.76 6.27
CA HIS A 72 15.47 -0.64 7.18
C HIS A 72 14.98 -0.99 8.59
N ALA A 73 13.79 -1.58 8.72
CA ALA A 73 13.24 -1.98 10.01
C ALA A 73 14.12 -3.03 10.74
N LEU A 74 14.76 -3.92 9.99
CA LEU A 74 15.63 -4.96 10.56
C LEU A 74 17.04 -4.48 10.89
N THR A 75 17.60 -3.56 10.10
CA THR A 75 19.05 -3.27 10.10
C THR A 75 19.38 -1.78 10.27
N GLY A 76 18.40 -0.90 10.15
CA GLY A 76 18.58 0.55 10.01
C GLY A 76 19.01 1.00 8.61
N LEU A 77 19.24 0.06 7.67
CA LEU A 77 19.71 0.33 6.32
C LEU A 77 18.80 -0.35 5.25
N PRO A 78 18.62 0.27 4.07
CA PRO A 78 18.99 1.65 3.72
C PRO A 78 18.27 2.66 4.63
N THR A 79 18.77 3.90 4.75
CA THR A 79 18.03 4.91 5.52
C THR A 79 16.73 5.28 4.79
N LEU A 80 15.75 5.84 5.49
CA LEU A 80 14.47 6.21 4.86
C LEU A 80 14.64 7.23 3.73
N ASP A 81 15.69 8.05 3.78
CA ASP A 81 15.98 9.07 2.77
C ASP A 81 16.67 8.49 1.53
N ASP A 82 17.27 7.30 1.65
CA ASP A 82 17.83 6.54 0.51
C ASP A 82 16.73 5.81 -0.29
N ILE A 83 15.52 5.67 0.28
CA ILE A 83 14.38 5.00 -0.38
C ILE A 83 13.63 6.05 -1.21
N SER A 84 13.97 6.11 -2.50
CA SER A 84 13.39 7.07 -3.46
C SER A 84 11.85 7.12 -3.39
N GLY A 85 11.30 8.31 -3.09
CA GLY A 85 9.86 8.54 -3.07
C GLY A 85 9.18 8.22 -1.73
N TYR A 86 9.87 7.62 -0.76
CA TYR A 86 9.25 7.29 0.54
C TYR A 86 8.79 8.54 1.31
N ARG A 87 9.59 9.62 1.27
CA ARG A 87 9.28 10.92 1.91
C ARG A 87 8.33 11.80 1.10
N PHE A 88 7.92 11.40 -0.10
CA PHE A 88 7.13 12.25 -0.97
C PHE A 88 5.77 12.56 -0.33
N GLY A 89 5.49 13.86 -0.11
CA GLY A 89 4.23 14.32 0.48
C GLY A 89 4.12 14.20 2.01
N GLN A 90 5.17 13.75 2.71
CA GLN A 90 5.25 13.85 4.17
C GLN A 90 5.77 15.25 4.58
N PRO A 91 5.26 15.84 5.67
CA PRO A 91 5.90 17.02 6.27
C PRO A 91 7.32 16.67 6.72
N LEU A 92 8.25 17.61 6.52
CA LEU A 92 9.63 17.55 7.02
C LEU A 92 9.67 17.49 8.55
#